data_AF-A0A2S3H2T5-F1
#
_entry.id   AF-A0A2S3H2T5-F1
#
_cell.length_a   1.000
_cell.length_b   1.000
_cell.length_c   1.000
_cell.angle_alpha   90.00
_cell.angle_beta   90.00
_cell.angle_gamma   90.00
#
_symmetry.space_group_name_H-M   'P 1'
#
loop_
_entity.id
_entity.type
_entity.pdbx_description
1 polymer ?
#
loop_
_entity_poly.entity_id
_entity_poly.type
_entity_poly.pdbx_seq_one_letter_code
_entity_poly.pdbx_strand_id
1 'polypeptide(L)'
;MGNSDKECFAKSGPKHLFEVDWGKEEHRRCAIACLVKGTSILESDRAEGRQGTPDARAPPWWSSFRLRLRKTLLCDCSCRCVLRQRLGANQPFIYGAIFEHVPPESPSSTAPSPAASPPLPRFIVAFRGTKRSLPAAIHDFRDDLSVILSKQDTCERFRRAREEVAELLESNGGSGGGGVWLAGHSLGASVALHVGRHMMVHGELNLPTFLFNPPRVSLAAAWLPEYWCLVKSMAKGAAARTLMRPHDKRMEALFRRLGAWVPELFVHKDDVICRGYIDYFEGREKMKAKCPVILQPLAQSGMKHSFWDMVRNTGGQSADDDNEEQRVQQHLLPSARLWKNSTEIGGLCHAHKLKHWWKPDEELDLSHKRYKYEA
;
A
#
# COMPACT_ATOMS: atom_id res chain seq x y z
N MET A 1 27.37 -6.35 -6.06
CA MET A 1 26.41 -6.19 -7.18
C MET A 1 26.31 -4.72 -7.55
N GLY A 2 26.71 -4.39 -8.78
CA GLY A 2 26.60 -3.03 -9.31
C GLY A 2 25.13 -2.58 -9.41
N ASN A 3 24.89 -1.27 -9.54
CA ASN A 3 23.53 -0.74 -9.69
C ASN A 3 22.84 -1.32 -10.94
N SER A 4 23.64 -1.63 -11.97
CA SER A 4 23.20 -2.25 -13.21
C SER A 4 22.61 -3.66 -13.04
N ASP A 5 23.20 -4.49 -12.18
CA ASP A 5 22.73 -5.86 -11.96
C ASP A 5 21.36 -5.90 -11.26
N LYS A 6 21.06 -4.89 -10.43
CA LYS A 6 19.81 -4.77 -9.65
C LYS A 6 18.60 -4.40 -10.50
N GLU A 7 18.82 -3.91 -11.71
CA GLU A 7 17.77 -3.56 -12.67
C GLU A 7 17.57 -4.64 -13.73
N CYS A 8 18.57 -5.50 -13.93
CA CYS A 8 18.47 -6.62 -14.85
C CYS A 8 17.58 -7.73 -14.27
N PHE A 9 16.43 -8.00 -14.92
CA PHE A 9 15.49 -9.05 -14.50
C PHE A 9 16.16 -10.44 -14.49
N ALA A 10 16.94 -10.79 -15.51
CA ALA A 10 17.61 -12.09 -15.58
C ALA A 10 18.57 -12.34 -14.40
N LYS A 11 19.14 -11.27 -13.81
CA LYS A 11 20.05 -11.37 -12.67
C LYS A 11 19.34 -11.25 -11.32
N SER A 12 18.32 -10.39 -11.22
CA SER A 12 17.70 -9.99 -9.95
C SER A 12 16.25 -10.43 -9.77
N GLY A 13 15.60 -10.94 -10.81
CA GLY A 13 14.25 -11.46 -10.79
C GLY A 13 14.16 -12.85 -10.13
N PRO A 14 12.94 -13.33 -9.89
CA PRO A 14 12.69 -14.62 -9.26
C PRO A 14 13.08 -15.76 -10.21
N LYS A 15 14.14 -16.51 -9.86
CA LYS A 15 14.61 -17.66 -10.66
C LYS A 15 13.75 -18.92 -10.50
N HIS A 16 13.00 -19.01 -9.40
CA HIS A 16 12.11 -20.13 -9.11
C HIS A 16 10.75 -20.02 -9.83
N LEU A 17 10.43 -18.85 -10.38
CA LEU A 17 9.11 -18.55 -10.93
C LEU A 17 9.12 -18.63 -12.46
N PHE A 18 9.11 -19.86 -13.00
CA PHE A 18 9.08 -20.12 -14.45
C PHE A 18 7.68 -19.90 -15.06
N GLU A 19 6.63 -20.32 -14.35
CA GLU A 19 5.23 -20.10 -14.73
C GLU A 19 4.43 -19.59 -13.53
N VAL A 20 3.64 -18.53 -13.75
CA VAL A 20 2.86 -17.90 -12.69
C VAL A 20 1.50 -18.57 -12.57
N ASP A 21 1.36 -19.42 -11.56
CA ASP A 21 0.07 -19.81 -11.03
C ASP A 21 -0.54 -18.66 -10.20
N TRP A 22 -1.46 -17.90 -10.81
CA TRP A 22 -2.16 -16.81 -10.14
C TRP A 22 -3.10 -17.28 -9.02
N GLY A 23 -3.33 -18.59 -8.86
CA GLY A 23 -4.02 -19.21 -7.72
C GLY A 23 -3.15 -19.32 -6.47
N LYS A 24 -1.83 -19.34 -6.59
CA LYS A 24 -0.89 -19.43 -5.46
C LYS A 24 -0.54 -18.06 -4.88
N GLU A 25 -0.59 -17.93 -3.55
CA GLU A 25 -0.30 -16.69 -2.83
C GLU A 25 1.14 -16.22 -3.04
N GLU A 26 2.11 -17.13 -2.96
CA GLU A 26 3.53 -16.87 -3.24
C GLU A 26 3.74 -16.32 -4.65
N HIS A 27 3.18 -16.98 -5.67
CA HIS A 27 3.31 -16.58 -7.07
C HIS A 27 2.71 -15.18 -7.30
N ARG A 28 1.53 -14.89 -6.74
CA ARG A 28 0.93 -13.55 -6.77
C ARG A 28 1.84 -12.52 -6.11
N ARG A 29 2.33 -12.80 -4.91
CA ARG A 29 3.24 -11.90 -4.17
C ARG A 29 4.49 -11.58 -5.00
N CYS A 30 5.15 -12.59 -5.54
CA CYS A 30 6.36 -12.44 -6.35
C CYS A 30 6.10 -11.67 -7.64
N ALA A 31 5.10 -12.06 -8.44
CA ALA A 31 4.77 -11.41 -9.71
C ALA A 31 4.40 -9.94 -9.50
N ILE A 32 3.53 -9.62 -8.54
CA ILE A 32 3.11 -8.24 -8.26
C ILE A 32 4.28 -7.39 -7.75
N ALA A 33 5.15 -7.94 -6.88
CA ALA A 33 6.35 -7.23 -6.45
C ALA A 33 7.30 -6.93 -7.62
N CYS A 34 7.45 -7.84 -8.58
CA CYS A 34 8.22 -7.61 -9.79
C CYS A 34 7.62 -6.50 -10.67
N LEU A 35 6.30 -6.43 -10.81
CA LEU A 35 5.64 -5.34 -11.56
C LEU A 35 5.91 -3.97 -10.94
N VAL A 36 5.82 -3.86 -9.62
CA VAL A 36 6.14 -2.62 -8.89
C VAL A 36 7.61 -2.22 -9.08
N LYS A 37 8.52 -3.19 -9.13
CA LYS A 37 9.93 -2.96 -9.48
C LYS A 37 10.10 -2.55 -10.94
N GLY A 38 9.37 -3.17 -11.86
CA GLY A 38 9.30 -2.79 -13.27
C GLY A 38 8.92 -1.33 -13.44
N THR A 39 7.88 -0.86 -12.74
CA THR A 39 7.49 0.57 -12.74
C THR A 39 8.63 1.48 -12.23
N SER A 40 9.40 1.03 -11.24
CA SER A 40 10.55 1.79 -10.73
C SER A 40 11.68 1.88 -11.76
N ILE A 41 11.95 0.80 -12.49
CA ILE A 41 12.97 0.74 -13.54
C ILE A 41 12.51 1.49 -14.79
N LEU A 42 11.20 1.53 -15.07
CA LEU A 42 10.64 2.32 -16.16
C LEU A 42 11.01 3.81 -16.02
N GLU A 43 10.96 4.33 -14.79
CA GLU A 43 11.47 5.68 -14.50
C GLU A 43 13.00 5.79 -14.62
N SER A 44 13.77 4.70 -14.40
CA SER A 44 15.23 4.71 -14.60
C SER A 44 15.52 4.83 -16.08
N ASP A 45 14.87 3.98 -16.88
CA ASP A 45 15.00 3.99 -18.33
C ASP A 45 14.59 5.33 -18.94
N ARG A 46 13.51 5.96 -18.44
CA ARG A 46 13.15 7.33 -18.85
C ARG A 46 14.22 8.35 -18.48
N ALA A 47 14.67 8.36 -17.22
CA ALA A 47 15.63 9.35 -16.71
C ALA A 47 17.01 9.21 -17.36
N GLU A 48 17.38 8.01 -17.78
CA GLU A 48 18.67 7.69 -18.40
C GLU A 48 18.58 7.57 -19.94
N GLY A 49 17.45 7.93 -20.54
CA GLY A 49 17.28 7.95 -22.01
C GLY A 49 17.28 6.57 -22.68
N ARG A 50 17.03 5.49 -21.93
CA ARG A 50 16.92 4.11 -22.45
C ARG A 50 15.52 3.71 -22.87
N GLN A 51 14.51 4.54 -22.60
CA GLN A 51 13.14 4.17 -22.90
C GLN A 51 12.93 3.99 -24.42
N GLY A 52 12.42 2.82 -24.82
CA GLY A 52 12.22 2.48 -26.24
C GLY A 52 13.48 2.04 -26.98
N THR A 53 14.63 1.91 -26.29
CA THR A 53 15.87 1.39 -26.88
C THR A 53 16.06 -0.09 -26.54
N PRO A 54 16.93 -0.83 -27.25
CA PRO A 54 17.31 -2.19 -26.89
C PRO A 54 17.93 -2.30 -25.48
N ASP A 55 18.44 -1.19 -24.93
CA ASP A 55 19.01 -1.13 -23.59
C ASP A 55 17.96 -0.99 -22.49
N ALA A 56 16.67 -0.84 -22.83
CA ALA A 56 15.58 -0.74 -21.87
C ALA A 56 15.52 -1.98 -20.96
N ARG A 57 15.48 -1.75 -19.64
CA ARG A 57 15.60 -2.80 -18.62
C ARG A 57 14.27 -3.16 -17.98
N ALA A 58 13.31 -2.25 -18.07
CA ALA A 58 11.98 -2.42 -17.50
C ALA A 58 11.17 -3.55 -18.16
N PRO A 59 11.16 -3.75 -19.50
CA PRO A 59 10.23 -4.69 -20.15
C PRO A 59 10.20 -6.13 -19.61
N PRO A 60 11.35 -6.78 -19.34
CA PRO A 60 11.38 -8.12 -18.77
C PRO A 60 10.64 -8.28 -17.43
N TRP A 61 10.43 -7.19 -16.67
CA TRP A 61 9.77 -7.24 -15.36
C TRP A 61 8.25 -7.45 -15.43
N TRP A 62 7.64 -7.33 -16.60
CA TRP A 62 6.22 -7.67 -16.82
C TRP A 62 6.01 -8.69 -17.93
N SER A 63 6.84 -8.69 -18.99
CA SER A 63 6.67 -9.62 -20.11
C SER A 63 6.88 -11.07 -19.68
N SER A 64 7.76 -11.33 -18.71
CA SER A 64 7.99 -12.66 -18.12
C SER A 64 6.75 -13.24 -17.44
N PHE A 65 5.75 -12.40 -17.15
CA PHE A 65 4.48 -12.78 -16.52
C PHE A 65 3.29 -12.68 -17.47
N ARG A 66 3.53 -12.69 -18.79
CA ARG A 66 2.50 -12.54 -19.85
C ARG A 66 1.65 -11.27 -19.71
N LEU A 67 2.27 -10.20 -19.23
CA LEU A 67 1.67 -8.87 -19.15
C LEU A 67 2.30 -7.97 -20.21
N ARG A 68 1.57 -6.93 -20.63
CA ARG A 68 2.08 -5.82 -21.44
C ARG A 68 1.86 -4.49 -20.73
N LEU A 69 2.74 -3.53 -20.98
CA LEU A 69 2.55 -2.15 -20.51
C LEU A 69 1.47 -1.48 -21.36
N ARG A 70 0.36 -1.08 -20.74
CA ARG A 70 -0.75 -0.39 -21.41
C ARG A 70 -0.61 1.13 -21.34
N LYS A 71 -0.30 1.68 -20.16
CA LYS A 71 -0.21 3.13 -19.93
C LYS A 71 0.80 3.44 -18.83
N THR A 72 1.54 4.52 -18.98
CA THR A 72 2.40 5.09 -17.93
C THR A 72 1.68 6.25 -17.26
N LEU A 73 1.83 6.36 -15.93
CA LEU A 73 1.25 7.44 -15.15
C LEU A 73 2.35 8.44 -14.81
N LEU A 74 2.26 9.63 -15.40
CA LEU A 74 3.21 10.73 -15.22
C LEU A 74 2.71 11.71 -14.17
N CYS A 75 3.62 12.18 -13.34
CA CYS A 75 3.38 13.25 -12.38
C CYS A 75 4.25 14.43 -12.77
N ASP A 76 3.59 15.52 -13.13
CA ASP A 76 4.11 16.85 -13.42
C ASP A 76 3.83 17.84 -12.28
N CYS A 77 3.25 17.38 -11.16
CA CYS A 77 2.80 18.27 -10.09
C CYS A 77 3.88 19.30 -9.69
N SER A 78 3.46 20.57 -9.68
CA SER A 78 4.15 21.70 -9.06
C SER A 78 4.06 21.66 -7.52
N CYS A 79 3.28 20.71 -6.99
CA CYS A 79 3.14 20.47 -5.57
C CYS A 79 4.52 20.22 -4.96
N ARG A 80 4.91 21.03 -3.96
CA ARG A 80 6.17 20.96 -3.17
C ARG A 80 6.30 19.58 -2.48
N CYS A 81 6.42 18.51 -3.25
CA CYS A 81 6.89 17.21 -2.81
C CYS A 81 8.30 17.50 -2.29
N VAL A 82 8.43 17.63 -0.97
CA VAL A 82 9.61 18.15 -0.27
C VAL A 82 10.92 17.52 -0.76
N LEU A 83 10.83 16.26 -1.19
CA LEU A 83 11.91 15.48 -1.77
C LEU A 83 12.60 16.10 -3.00
N ARG A 84 11.92 16.94 -3.79
CA ARG A 84 12.46 17.41 -5.09
C ARG A 84 12.75 18.90 -5.18
N GLN A 85 12.14 19.71 -4.32
CA GLN A 85 12.57 21.12 -4.16
C GLN A 85 14.04 21.19 -3.70
N ARG A 86 14.52 20.18 -2.95
CA ARG A 86 15.95 20.03 -2.61
C ARG A 86 16.85 19.60 -3.78
N LEU A 87 16.29 19.12 -4.90
CA LEU A 87 17.03 18.51 -6.01
C LEU A 87 16.93 19.27 -7.35
N GLY A 88 16.26 20.43 -7.39
CA GLY A 88 16.20 21.30 -8.57
C GLY A 88 15.55 20.68 -9.82
N ALA A 89 14.84 19.56 -9.69
CA ALA A 89 14.33 18.79 -10.82
C ALA A 89 12.84 19.04 -11.06
N ASN A 90 12.52 19.93 -11.99
CA ASN A 90 11.15 20.27 -12.43
C ASN A 90 10.59 19.33 -13.53
N GLN A 91 11.28 18.25 -13.89
CA GLN A 91 10.84 17.39 -15.01
C GLN A 91 9.76 16.38 -14.59
N PRO A 92 8.75 16.08 -15.43
CA PRO A 92 7.76 15.04 -15.11
C PRO A 92 8.44 13.69 -14.84
N PHE A 93 7.85 12.86 -13.98
CA PHE A 93 8.36 11.52 -13.66
C PHE A 93 7.24 10.50 -13.65
N ILE A 94 7.59 9.25 -13.98
CA ILE A 94 6.66 8.13 -13.91
C ILE A 94 6.47 7.76 -12.44
N TYR A 95 5.24 7.77 -11.94
CA TYR A 95 4.90 7.38 -10.57
C TYR A 95 4.11 6.06 -10.51
N GLY A 96 3.51 5.67 -11.63
CA GLY A 96 2.73 4.44 -11.76
C GLY A 96 2.71 3.91 -13.19
N ALA A 97 2.21 2.69 -13.36
CA ALA A 97 1.99 2.07 -14.65
C ALA A 97 0.76 1.15 -14.59
N ILE A 98 0.06 1.04 -15.72
CA ILE A 98 -1.04 0.09 -15.92
C ILE A 98 -0.54 -1.03 -16.81
N PHE A 99 -0.57 -2.25 -16.30
CA PHE A 99 -0.27 -3.47 -17.02
C PHE A 99 -1.56 -4.19 -17.41
N GLU A 100 -1.56 -4.84 -18.57
CA GLU A 100 -2.69 -5.62 -19.07
C GLU A 100 -2.24 -7.06 -19.36
N HIS A 101 -3.07 -8.03 -18.96
CA HIS A 101 -2.81 -9.44 -19.23
C HIS A 101 -2.98 -9.74 -20.72
N VAL A 102 -2.00 -10.42 -21.32
CA VAL A 102 -2.06 -10.84 -22.72
C VAL A 102 -2.86 -12.15 -22.79
N PRO A 103 -3.99 -12.20 -23.51
CA PRO A 103 -4.73 -13.45 -23.69
C PRO A 103 -3.88 -14.48 -24.48
N PRO A 104 -4.03 -15.79 -24.21
CA PRO A 104 -3.43 -16.80 -25.07
C PRO A 104 -4.00 -16.71 -26.50
N GLU A 105 -3.14 -16.88 -27.50
CA GLU A 105 -3.47 -16.72 -28.94
C GLU A 105 -4.44 -17.80 -29.48
N SER A 106 -4.87 -18.75 -28.67
CA SER A 106 -5.89 -19.73 -29.05
C SER A 106 -6.78 -20.07 -27.86
N PRO A 107 -8.12 -19.93 -27.99
CA PRO A 107 -9.04 -20.51 -27.02
C PRO A 107 -9.01 -22.03 -27.21
N SER A 108 -8.11 -22.72 -26.51
CA SER A 108 -8.21 -24.18 -26.41
C SER A 108 -9.54 -24.49 -25.72
N SER A 109 -10.37 -25.30 -26.39
CA SER A 109 -11.74 -25.69 -26.02
C SER A 109 -11.82 -26.63 -24.81
N THR A 110 -10.83 -26.59 -23.93
CA THR A 110 -10.75 -27.35 -22.69
C THR A 110 -10.33 -26.42 -21.55
N ALA A 111 -11.21 -25.48 -21.20
CA ALA A 111 -11.12 -24.82 -19.91
C ALA A 111 -11.72 -25.76 -18.85
N PRO A 112 -10.98 -26.14 -17.79
CA PRO A 112 -11.58 -26.78 -16.63
C PRO A 112 -12.60 -25.83 -15.99
N SER A 113 -13.72 -26.38 -15.51
CA SER A 113 -14.80 -25.63 -14.86
C SER A 113 -14.31 -24.66 -13.77
N PRO A 114 -15.02 -23.51 -13.56
CA PRO A 114 -14.60 -22.47 -12.64
C PRO A 114 -15.00 -22.85 -11.20
N ALA A 115 -14.19 -23.69 -10.56
CA ALA A 115 -14.30 -23.92 -9.13
C ALA A 115 -12.90 -23.83 -8.51
N ALA A 116 -12.70 -22.79 -7.70
CA ALA A 116 -11.61 -22.61 -6.74
C ALA A 116 -10.37 -21.76 -7.11
N SER A 117 -10.23 -21.20 -8.32
CA SER A 117 -9.16 -20.22 -8.61
C SER A 117 -9.68 -18.77 -8.59
N PRO A 118 -8.95 -17.81 -7.97
CA PRO A 118 -9.32 -16.40 -8.04
C PRO A 118 -9.26 -15.93 -9.50
N PRO A 119 -10.16 -15.02 -9.92
CA PRO A 119 -10.19 -14.53 -11.29
C PRO A 119 -8.85 -13.85 -11.63
N LEU A 120 -8.29 -14.26 -12.77
CA LEU A 120 -7.06 -13.71 -13.33
C LEU A 120 -7.17 -12.18 -13.44
N PRO A 121 -6.14 -11.40 -13.03
CA PRO A 121 -6.19 -9.95 -13.22
C PRO A 121 -6.16 -9.64 -14.71
N ARG A 122 -7.13 -8.84 -15.17
CA ARG A 122 -7.08 -8.24 -16.51
C ARG A 122 -6.10 -7.07 -16.52
N PHE A 123 -6.15 -6.23 -15.49
CA PHE A 123 -5.30 -5.06 -15.32
C PHE A 123 -4.64 -5.04 -13.96
N ILE A 124 -3.39 -4.59 -13.91
CA ILE A 124 -2.66 -4.36 -12.68
C ILE A 124 -2.11 -2.94 -12.71
N VAL A 125 -2.54 -2.11 -11.75
CA VAL A 125 -2.07 -0.74 -11.59
C VAL A 125 -1.01 -0.72 -10.49
N ALA A 126 0.24 -0.51 -10.88
CA ALA A 126 1.39 -0.60 -9.99
C ALA A 126 2.05 0.77 -9.78
N PHE A 127 2.13 1.21 -8.52
CA PHE A 127 2.70 2.50 -8.13
C PHE A 127 4.09 2.33 -7.49
N ARG A 128 5.06 3.11 -7.93
CA ARG A 128 6.44 3.01 -7.42
C ARG A 128 6.67 3.83 -6.15
N GLY A 129 7.63 3.36 -5.34
CA GLY A 129 8.20 4.13 -4.23
C GLY A 129 9.18 5.20 -4.69
N THR A 130 9.65 6.01 -3.72
CA THR A 130 10.69 7.02 -3.96
C THR A 130 12.05 6.36 -4.20
N LYS A 131 12.76 6.76 -5.27
CA LYS A 131 14.16 6.39 -5.50
C LYS A 131 15.07 7.23 -4.61
N ARG A 132 15.22 6.90 -3.33
CA ARG A 132 16.34 7.41 -2.52
C ARG A 132 17.30 6.29 -2.21
N SER A 133 18.60 6.58 -2.27
CA SER A 133 19.57 5.76 -1.55
C SER A 133 19.28 5.97 -0.06
N LEU A 134 18.79 4.90 0.57
CA LEU A 134 18.46 4.84 1.98
C LEU A 134 19.59 5.22 2.98
N PRO A 135 20.91 5.27 2.63
CA PRO A 135 21.95 5.64 3.60
C PRO A 135 21.90 7.09 4.12
N ALA A 136 21.38 8.06 3.35
CA ALA A 136 21.31 9.45 3.80
C ALA A 136 20.04 9.68 4.62
N ALA A 137 20.15 9.42 5.93
CA ALA A 137 19.19 9.72 7.00
C ALA A 137 17.79 9.09 6.82
N ILE A 138 17.61 7.87 7.36
CA ILE A 138 16.29 7.21 7.44
C ILE A 138 15.24 8.10 8.12
N HIS A 139 15.66 8.97 9.05
CA HIS A 139 14.82 9.97 9.69
C HIS A 139 14.34 11.03 8.69
N ASP A 140 15.23 11.65 7.92
CA ASP A 140 14.85 12.58 6.85
C ASP A 140 13.93 11.93 5.83
N PHE A 141 14.20 10.67 5.46
CA PHE A 141 13.33 9.93 4.55
C PHE A 141 11.94 9.72 5.13
N ARG A 142 11.84 9.35 6.42
CA ARG A 142 10.58 9.18 7.14
C ARG A 142 9.82 10.49 7.24
N ASP A 143 10.51 11.58 7.55
CA ASP A 143 9.90 12.89 7.73
C ASP A 143 9.42 13.45 6.38
N ASP A 144 10.20 13.31 5.32
CA ASP A 144 9.77 13.64 3.95
C ASP A 144 8.50 12.86 3.55
N LEU A 145 8.47 11.58 3.90
CA LEU A 145 7.31 10.74 3.64
C LEU A 145 6.11 11.20 4.46
N SER A 146 6.31 11.54 5.74
CA SER A 146 5.25 12.09 6.58
C SER A 146 4.62 13.36 6.00
N VAL A 147 5.44 14.25 5.41
CA VAL A 147 4.94 15.48 4.76
C VAL A 147 4.19 15.18 3.47
N ILE A 148 4.61 14.18 2.69
CA ILE A 148 3.85 13.78 1.50
C ILE A 148 2.53 13.13 1.90
N LEU A 149 2.57 12.26 2.91
CA LEU A 149 1.38 11.58 3.41
C LEU A 149 0.40 12.54 4.09
N SER A 150 0.87 13.66 4.64
CA SER A 150 -0.01 14.71 5.14
C SER A 150 -0.61 15.59 4.03
N LYS A 151 -0.13 15.49 2.78
CA LYS A 151 -0.64 16.28 1.65
C LYS A 151 -1.32 15.42 0.57
N GLN A 152 -1.80 14.23 0.91
CA GLN A 152 -2.32 13.28 -0.07
C GLN A 152 -3.49 13.86 -0.88
N ASP A 153 -4.44 14.54 -0.22
CA ASP A 153 -5.67 15.00 -0.89
C ASP A 153 -5.43 16.20 -1.81
N THR A 154 -4.39 16.99 -1.54
CA THR A 154 -3.95 18.12 -2.40
C THR A 154 -2.86 17.72 -3.39
N CYS A 155 -2.27 16.53 -3.23
CA CYS A 155 -1.25 16.03 -4.14
C CYS A 155 -1.91 15.48 -5.39
N GLU A 156 -1.64 16.14 -6.51
CA GLU A 156 -2.15 15.76 -7.83
C GLU A 156 -1.88 14.28 -8.18
N ARG A 157 -0.78 13.70 -7.70
CA ARG A 157 -0.46 12.29 -7.89
C ARG A 157 -1.56 11.36 -7.38
N PHE A 158 -2.11 11.63 -6.19
CA PHE A 158 -3.14 10.80 -5.58
C PHE A 158 -4.49 11.00 -6.28
N ARG A 159 -4.81 12.26 -6.62
CA ARG A 159 -6.01 12.60 -7.39
C ARG A 159 -6.02 11.92 -8.76
N ARG A 160 -4.97 12.11 -9.56
CA ARG A 160 -4.84 11.49 -10.89
C ARG A 160 -4.84 9.97 -10.82
N ALA A 161 -4.21 9.38 -9.81
CA ALA A 161 -4.26 7.92 -9.62
C ALA A 161 -5.69 7.40 -9.43
N ARG A 162 -6.54 8.13 -8.69
CA ARG A 162 -7.96 7.78 -8.51
C ARG A 162 -8.72 7.88 -9.83
N GLU A 163 -8.55 8.99 -10.55
CA GLU A 163 -9.20 9.25 -11.84
C GLU A 163 -8.85 8.18 -12.88
N GLU A 164 -7.56 7.85 -13.00
CA GLU A 164 -7.06 6.81 -13.91
C GLU A 164 -7.63 5.42 -13.61
N VAL A 165 -7.79 5.08 -12.32
CA VAL A 165 -8.40 3.80 -11.94
C VAL A 165 -9.91 3.81 -12.16
N ALA A 166 -10.60 4.93 -11.92
CA ALA A 166 -12.02 5.05 -12.22
C ALA A 166 -12.29 4.91 -13.73
N GLU A 167 -11.54 5.62 -14.57
CA GLU A 167 -11.62 5.54 -16.04
C GLU A 167 -11.32 4.10 -16.53
N LEU A 168 -10.32 3.44 -15.92
CA LEU A 168 -9.99 2.05 -16.24
C LEU A 168 -11.15 1.09 -15.90
N LEU A 169 -11.85 1.32 -14.78
CA LEU A 169 -12.99 0.51 -14.36
C LEU A 169 -14.22 0.74 -15.25
N GLU A 170 -14.49 1.98 -15.63
CA GLU A 170 -15.57 2.35 -16.55
C GLU A 170 -15.36 1.73 -17.93
N SER A 171 -14.15 1.86 -18.48
CA SER A 171 -13.79 1.27 -19.77
C SER A 171 -13.80 -0.27 -19.78
N ASN A 172 -13.76 -0.91 -18.61
CA ASN A 172 -13.87 -2.36 -18.46
C ASN A 172 -15.33 -2.86 -18.34
N GLY A 173 -16.32 -2.02 -18.66
CA GLY A 173 -17.72 -2.45 -18.78
C GLY A 173 -18.48 -2.56 -17.46
N GLY A 174 -18.05 -1.82 -16.42
CA GLY A 174 -18.82 -1.63 -15.18
C GLY A 174 -19.09 -2.87 -14.32
N SER A 175 -18.58 -4.05 -14.70
CA SER A 175 -18.80 -5.31 -13.97
C SER A 175 -17.97 -5.37 -12.69
N GLY A 176 -18.46 -4.74 -11.61
CA GLY A 176 -18.09 -5.03 -10.22
C GLY A 176 -16.61 -4.93 -9.85
N GLY A 177 -15.79 -4.17 -10.59
CA GLY A 177 -14.35 -4.11 -10.37
C GLY A 177 -13.58 -5.38 -10.77
N GLY A 178 -14.23 -6.30 -11.48
CA GLY A 178 -13.66 -7.57 -11.91
C GLY A 178 -12.40 -7.37 -12.75
N GLY A 179 -11.28 -7.84 -12.22
CA GLY A 179 -10.02 -7.92 -12.96
C GLY A 179 -9.08 -6.72 -12.85
N VAL A 180 -9.38 -5.68 -12.05
CA VAL A 180 -8.41 -4.59 -11.77
C VAL A 180 -7.77 -4.79 -10.40
N TRP A 181 -6.45 -4.94 -10.35
CA TRP A 181 -5.69 -5.06 -9.10
C TRP A 181 -4.82 -3.83 -8.88
N LEU A 182 -4.65 -3.44 -7.62
CA LEU A 182 -3.81 -2.33 -7.19
C LEU A 182 -2.54 -2.86 -6.52
N ALA A 183 -1.40 -2.22 -6.78
CA ALA A 183 -0.15 -2.60 -6.15
C ALA A 183 0.74 -1.39 -5.89
N GLY A 184 1.54 -1.44 -4.85
CA GLY A 184 2.59 -0.44 -4.67
C GLY A 184 3.61 -0.78 -3.61
N HIS A 185 4.73 -0.06 -3.64
CA HIS A 185 5.80 -0.16 -2.65
C HIS A 185 6.08 1.19 -1.99
N SER A 186 6.30 1.20 -0.67
CA SER A 186 6.64 2.42 0.09
C SER A 186 5.60 3.52 -0.18
N LEU A 187 6.00 4.71 -0.62
CA LEU A 187 5.07 5.77 -1.04
C LEU A 187 4.06 5.32 -2.10
N GLY A 188 4.45 4.44 -3.03
CA GLY A 188 3.53 3.88 -4.02
C GLY A 188 2.46 3.00 -3.38
N ALA A 189 2.78 2.29 -2.30
CA ALA A 189 1.80 1.53 -1.53
C ALA A 189 0.77 2.46 -0.87
N SER A 190 1.19 3.65 -0.40
CA SER A 190 0.24 4.66 0.10
C SER A 190 -0.70 5.18 -0.98
N VAL A 191 -0.21 5.37 -2.21
CA VAL A 191 -1.07 5.73 -3.36
C VAL A 191 -2.08 4.60 -3.65
N ALA A 192 -1.62 3.35 -3.74
CA ALA A 192 -2.50 2.19 -3.93
C ALA A 192 -3.56 2.08 -2.82
N LEU A 193 -3.15 2.30 -1.57
CA LEU A 193 -4.02 2.28 -0.41
C LEU A 193 -5.09 3.38 -0.47
N HIS A 194 -4.69 4.60 -0.82
CA HIS A 194 -5.61 5.72 -0.99
C HIS A 194 -6.64 5.45 -2.09
N VAL A 195 -6.18 4.94 -3.25
CA VAL A 195 -7.07 4.60 -4.37
C VAL A 195 -8.02 3.48 -3.98
N GLY A 196 -7.53 2.37 -3.42
CA GLY A 196 -8.38 1.23 -3.02
C GLY A 196 -9.43 1.63 -1.98
N ARG A 197 -9.05 2.44 -0.99
CA ARG A 197 -9.98 3.01 0.00
C ARG A 197 -11.05 3.85 -0.68
N HIS A 198 -10.67 4.73 -1.61
CA HIS A 198 -11.62 5.58 -2.34
C HIS A 198 -12.61 4.75 -3.16
N MET A 199 -12.13 3.75 -3.89
CA MET A 199 -12.99 2.87 -4.71
C MET A 199 -13.96 2.05 -3.85
N MET A 200 -13.51 1.56 -2.70
CA MET A 200 -14.39 0.85 -1.77
C MET A 200 -15.43 1.79 -1.14
N VAL A 201 -15.01 2.98 -0.69
CA VAL A 201 -15.91 3.92 -0.03
C VAL A 201 -16.94 4.41 -1.05
N HIS A 202 -16.52 5.04 -2.15
CA HIS A 202 -17.44 5.75 -3.04
C HIS A 202 -18.07 4.89 -4.14
N GLY A 203 -17.46 3.76 -4.50
CA GLY A 203 -17.96 2.86 -5.55
C GLY A 203 -18.38 1.48 -5.05
N GLU A 204 -18.19 1.16 -3.76
CA GLU A 204 -18.42 -0.19 -3.20
C GLU A 204 -17.60 -1.29 -3.91
N LEU A 205 -16.48 -0.91 -4.52
CA LEU A 205 -15.62 -1.81 -5.29
C LEU A 205 -14.48 -2.37 -4.43
N ASN A 206 -14.52 -3.69 -4.20
CA ASN A 206 -13.52 -4.42 -3.43
C ASN A 206 -12.34 -4.85 -4.31
N LEU A 207 -11.45 -3.90 -4.63
CA LEU A 207 -10.30 -4.17 -5.50
C LEU A 207 -9.18 -4.93 -4.75
N PRO A 208 -8.69 -6.07 -5.28
CA PRO A 208 -7.50 -6.73 -4.75
C PRO A 208 -6.32 -5.75 -4.74
N THR A 209 -5.72 -5.59 -3.56
CA THR A 209 -4.73 -4.54 -3.32
C THR A 209 -3.51 -5.11 -2.60
N PHE A 210 -2.32 -4.95 -3.17
CA PHE A 210 -1.05 -5.48 -2.67
C PHE A 210 -0.14 -4.34 -2.22
N LEU A 211 0.10 -4.24 -0.92
CA LEU A 211 0.80 -3.12 -0.28
C LEU A 211 2.14 -3.59 0.28
N PHE A 212 3.25 -3.24 -0.38
CA PHE A 212 4.58 -3.62 0.06
C PHE A 212 5.24 -2.51 0.87
N ASN A 213 5.53 -2.78 2.14
CA ASN A 213 6.16 -1.87 3.08
C ASN A 213 5.56 -0.44 3.06
N PRO A 214 4.22 -0.27 3.11
CA PRO A 214 3.64 1.07 3.15
C PRO A 214 4.10 1.81 4.40
N PRO A 215 4.42 3.10 4.30
CA PRO A 215 4.79 3.90 5.45
C PRO A 215 3.63 4.05 6.43
N ARG A 216 3.94 3.83 7.70
CA ARG A 216 3.13 4.24 8.84
C ARG A 216 4.08 4.86 9.85
N VAL A 217 4.24 6.17 9.75
CA VAL A 217 5.09 6.95 10.65
C VAL A 217 4.45 6.96 12.04
N SER A 218 4.66 5.89 12.78
CA SER A 218 4.27 5.81 14.18
C SER A 218 5.38 6.48 14.98
N LEU A 219 5.09 7.65 15.57
CA LEU A 219 5.86 8.15 16.70
C LEU A 219 5.63 7.20 17.87
N ALA A 220 6.57 6.26 18.03
CA ALA A 220 6.83 5.49 19.24
C ALA A 220 5.63 4.86 19.95
N ALA A 221 5.29 3.62 19.58
CA ALA A 221 4.52 2.71 20.44
C ALA A 221 5.32 1.48 20.92
N ALA A 222 6.53 1.25 20.39
CA ALA A 222 7.28 0.01 20.65
C ALA A 222 7.87 -0.12 22.08
N TRP A 223 7.86 0.96 22.87
CA TRP A 223 8.48 0.99 24.22
C TRP A 223 7.50 1.24 25.35
N LEU A 224 6.20 1.39 25.05
CA LEU A 224 5.22 1.71 26.07
C LEU A 224 4.66 0.42 26.67
N PRO A 225 4.58 0.32 28.02
CA PRO A 225 3.97 -0.84 28.68
C PRO A 225 2.59 -1.14 28.11
N GLU A 226 2.24 -2.41 27.95
CA GLU A 226 1.01 -2.83 27.26
C GLU A 226 -0.27 -2.21 27.83
N TYR A 227 -0.30 -2.02 29.16
CA TYR A 227 -1.39 -1.32 29.86
C TYR A 227 -1.65 0.09 29.32
N TRP A 228 -0.58 0.80 28.92
CA TRP A 228 -0.67 2.16 28.42
C TRP A 228 -1.35 2.24 27.04
N CYS A 229 -1.21 1.21 26.21
CA CYS A 229 -1.94 1.13 24.94
C CYS A 229 -3.46 1.01 25.18
N LEU A 230 -3.86 0.20 26.17
CA LEU A 230 -5.27 0.08 26.57
C LEU A 230 -5.79 1.40 27.15
N VAL A 231 -5.07 2.02 28.08
CA VAL A 231 -5.44 3.32 28.67
C VAL A 231 -5.59 4.39 27.60
N LYS A 232 -4.67 4.47 26.64
CA LYS A 232 -4.76 5.42 25.51
C LYS A 232 -6.00 5.18 24.66
N SER A 233 -6.28 3.93 24.30
CA SER A 233 -7.49 3.59 23.54
C SER A 233 -8.76 3.93 24.33
N MET A 234 -8.78 3.68 25.63
CA MET A 234 -9.90 4.03 26.50
C MET A 234 -10.11 5.55 26.61
N ALA A 235 -9.04 6.31 26.82
CA ALA A 235 -9.09 7.77 26.87
C ALA A 235 -9.59 8.37 25.55
N LYS A 236 -9.08 7.86 24.41
CA LYS A 236 -9.57 8.26 23.08
C LYS A 236 -11.03 7.90 22.88
N GLY A 237 -11.45 6.70 23.28
CA GLY A 237 -12.85 6.28 23.18
C GLY A 237 -13.78 7.15 24.02
N ALA A 238 -13.36 7.50 25.24
CA ALA A 238 -14.11 8.39 26.11
C ALA A 238 -14.24 9.78 25.47
N ALA A 239 -13.12 10.37 25.02
CA ALA A 239 -13.12 11.65 24.33
C ALA A 239 -13.94 11.63 23.04
N ALA A 240 -13.86 10.56 22.25
CA ALA A 240 -14.65 10.41 21.03
C ALA A 240 -16.16 10.41 21.32
N ARG A 241 -16.59 9.71 22.38
CA ARG A 241 -18.00 9.63 22.77
C ARG A 241 -18.53 10.85 23.50
N THR A 242 -17.68 11.69 24.08
CA THR A 242 -18.12 12.88 24.83
C THR A 242 -17.90 14.17 24.06
N LEU A 243 -16.70 14.35 23.51
CA LEU A 243 -16.23 15.59 22.88
C LEU A 243 -16.29 15.54 21.35
N MET A 244 -16.31 14.34 20.74
CA MET A 244 -16.19 14.18 19.28
C MET A 244 -17.29 13.28 18.68
N ARG A 245 -18.51 13.33 19.23
CA ARG A 245 -19.62 12.42 18.83
C ARG A 245 -19.91 12.38 17.32
N PRO A 246 -19.96 13.51 16.59
CA PRO A 246 -20.19 13.48 15.14
C PRO A 246 -19.06 12.73 14.41
N HIS A 247 -17.82 12.99 14.80
CA HIS A 247 -16.64 12.35 14.23
C HIS A 247 -16.59 10.84 14.54
N ASP A 248 -16.92 10.42 15.77
CA ASP A 248 -17.01 9.00 16.13
C ASP A 248 -18.02 8.26 15.25
N LYS A 249 -19.21 8.84 15.02
CA LYS A 249 -20.22 8.27 14.11
C LYS A 249 -19.73 8.20 12.66
N ARG A 250 -19.03 9.22 12.17
CA ARG A 250 -18.43 9.20 10.82
C ARG A 250 -17.39 8.08 10.69
N MET A 251 -16.52 7.94 11.68
CA MET A 251 -15.49 6.91 11.70
C MET A 251 -16.05 5.50 11.80
N GLU A 252 -17.13 5.32 12.56
CA GLU A 252 -17.87 4.06 12.61
C GLU A 252 -18.43 3.68 11.24
N ALA A 253 -19.11 4.62 10.56
CA ALA A 253 -19.66 4.40 9.23
C ALA A 253 -18.57 4.09 8.19
N LEU A 254 -17.43 4.78 8.28
CA LEU A 254 -16.28 4.57 7.42
C LEU A 254 -15.64 3.20 7.62
N PHE A 255 -15.44 2.78 8.88
CA PHE A 255 -14.91 1.45 9.21
C PHE A 255 -15.85 0.33 8.76
N ARG A 256 -17.17 0.52 8.88
CA ARG A 256 -18.17 -0.43 8.36
C ARG A 256 -18.08 -0.57 6.83
N ARG A 257 -18.05 0.54 6.09
CA ARG A 257 -17.90 0.53 4.62
C ARG A 257 -16.62 -0.16 4.18
N LEU A 258 -15.51 0.11 4.86
CA LEU A 258 -14.21 -0.48 4.55
C LEU A 258 -14.02 -1.90 5.09
N GLY A 259 -14.92 -2.39 5.95
CA GLY A 259 -14.76 -3.66 6.64
C GLY A 259 -14.66 -4.87 5.70
N ALA A 260 -15.35 -4.81 4.56
CA ALA A 260 -15.32 -5.86 3.54
C ALA A 260 -14.05 -5.85 2.67
N TRP A 261 -13.36 -4.71 2.55
CA TRP A 261 -12.11 -4.59 1.78
C TRP A 261 -10.93 -5.10 2.61
N VAL A 262 -10.22 -6.10 2.08
CA VAL A 262 -9.12 -6.77 2.78
C VAL A 262 -7.86 -6.73 1.92
N PRO A 263 -7.06 -5.66 1.99
CA PRO A 263 -5.79 -5.57 1.27
C PRO A 263 -4.77 -6.58 1.81
N GLU A 264 -3.89 -7.05 0.92
CA GLU A 264 -2.71 -7.86 1.22
C GLU A 264 -1.56 -6.91 1.63
N LEU A 265 -1.23 -6.89 2.91
CA LEU A 265 -0.31 -5.94 3.52
C LEU A 265 1.00 -6.64 3.91
N PHE A 266 2.06 -6.40 3.15
CA PHE A 266 3.38 -7.00 3.35
C PHE A 266 4.29 -6.04 4.11
N VAL A 267 4.77 -6.46 5.27
CA VAL A 267 5.61 -5.65 6.16
C VAL A 267 6.76 -6.46 6.75
N HIS A 268 7.87 -5.79 7.04
CA HIS A 268 9.03 -6.41 7.66
C HIS A 268 9.17 -5.99 9.13
N LYS A 269 9.50 -6.93 10.03
CA LYS A 269 9.64 -6.63 11.48
C LYS A 269 10.69 -5.55 11.77
N ASP A 270 11.80 -5.60 11.04
CA ASP A 270 12.94 -4.67 11.20
C ASP A 270 12.82 -3.39 10.36
N ASP A 271 11.71 -3.17 9.65
CA ASP A 271 11.51 -1.96 8.86
C ASP A 271 10.78 -0.88 9.65
N VAL A 272 11.53 0.06 10.21
CA VAL A 272 10.99 1.19 11.02
C VAL A 272 9.99 2.08 10.28
N ILE A 273 9.93 2.02 8.95
CA ILE A 273 9.00 2.81 8.14
C ILE A 273 7.60 2.17 8.14
N CYS A 274 7.51 0.84 8.11
CA CYS A 274 6.25 0.10 8.01
C CYS A 274 5.87 -0.72 9.26
N ARG A 275 6.80 -0.98 10.18
CA ARG A 275 6.59 -1.77 11.42
C ARG A 275 5.39 -1.30 12.23
N GLY A 276 5.06 -0.01 12.16
CA GLY A 276 3.87 0.54 12.81
C GLY A 276 2.57 -0.20 12.45
N TYR A 277 2.47 -0.87 11.29
CA TYR A 277 1.31 -1.70 10.96
C TYR A 277 1.24 -3.01 11.77
N ILE A 278 2.39 -3.61 12.09
CA ILE A 278 2.46 -4.77 12.99
C ILE A 278 1.92 -4.35 14.36
N ASP A 279 2.48 -3.28 14.92
CA ASP A 279 2.07 -2.73 16.23
C ASP A 279 0.58 -2.38 16.24
N TYR A 280 0.06 -1.83 15.14
CA TYR A 280 -1.35 -1.52 14.98
C TYR A 280 -2.22 -2.77 15.12
N PHE A 281 -2.07 -3.74 14.23
CA PHE A 281 -2.95 -4.90 14.16
C PHE A 281 -2.80 -5.85 15.35
N GLU A 282 -1.56 -6.17 15.75
CA GLU A 282 -1.30 -6.99 16.94
C GLU A 282 -1.81 -6.27 18.20
N GLY A 283 -1.66 -4.95 18.28
CA GLY A 283 -2.22 -4.12 19.35
C GLY A 283 -3.75 -4.20 19.43
N ARG A 284 -4.45 -4.27 18.28
CA ARG A 284 -5.91 -4.40 18.26
C ARG A 284 -6.39 -5.71 18.85
N GLU A 285 -5.69 -6.78 18.52
CA GLU A 285 -6.02 -8.11 19.00
C GLU A 285 -5.72 -8.27 20.49
N LYS A 286 -4.53 -7.83 20.92
CA LYS A 286 -4.17 -7.83 22.35
C LYS A 286 -5.16 -7.02 23.19
N MET A 287 -5.63 -5.88 22.66
CA MET A 287 -6.70 -5.10 23.30
C MET A 287 -7.97 -5.95 23.44
N LYS A 288 -8.47 -6.56 22.37
CA LYS A 288 -9.67 -7.43 22.43
C LYS A 288 -9.52 -8.57 23.45
N ALA A 289 -8.34 -9.19 23.52
CA ALA A 289 -8.08 -10.31 24.41
C ALA A 289 -7.99 -9.93 25.90
N LYS A 290 -7.44 -8.75 26.21
CA LYS A 290 -7.16 -8.32 27.60
C LYS A 290 -8.20 -7.36 28.17
N CYS A 291 -8.96 -6.65 27.32
CA CYS A 291 -9.94 -5.67 27.76
C CYS A 291 -11.21 -6.38 28.27
N PRO A 292 -11.68 -6.07 29.50
CA PRO A 292 -12.96 -6.57 30.00
C PRO A 292 -14.09 -6.30 29.01
N VAL A 293 -14.97 -7.27 28.78
CA VAL A 293 -16.04 -7.22 27.76
C VAL A 293 -16.86 -5.93 27.85
N ILE A 294 -17.16 -5.46 29.06
CA ILE A 294 -17.93 -4.23 29.33
C ILE A 294 -17.23 -2.97 28.76
N LEU A 295 -15.89 -2.97 28.72
CA LEU A 295 -15.06 -1.84 28.29
C LEU A 295 -14.64 -1.94 26.81
N GLN A 296 -14.82 -3.10 26.18
CA GLN A 296 -14.43 -3.32 24.78
C GLN A 296 -15.06 -2.32 23.80
N PRO A 297 -16.37 -1.97 23.89
CA PRO A 297 -16.96 -0.99 22.97
C PRO A 297 -16.26 0.38 23.03
N LEU A 298 -15.81 0.78 24.22
CA LEU A 298 -15.11 2.05 24.42
C LEU A 298 -13.71 1.99 23.84
N ALA A 299 -12.95 0.94 24.15
CA ALA A 299 -11.61 0.73 23.63
C ALA A 299 -11.59 0.59 22.10
N GLN A 300 -12.56 -0.11 21.53
CA GLN A 300 -12.71 -0.28 20.08
C GLN A 300 -13.01 1.05 19.37
N SER A 301 -13.86 1.91 19.95
CA SER A 301 -14.08 3.28 19.44
C SER A 301 -12.77 4.04 19.42
N GLY A 302 -12.00 4.06 20.52
CA GLY A 302 -10.72 4.76 20.58
C GLY A 302 -9.64 4.29 19.59
N MET A 303 -9.73 3.06 19.09
CA MET A 303 -8.81 2.52 18.10
C MET A 303 -9.13 2.91 16.65
N LYS A 304 -10.33 3.47 16.43
CA LYS A 304 -10.72 4.10 15.17
C LYS A 304 -10.15 5.52 15.08
N HIS A 305 -9.66 6.07 16.19
CA HIS A 305 -9.17 7.44 16.31
C HIS A 305 -7.65 7.53 16.47
N SER A 306 -7.05 8.48 15.76
CA SER A 306 -5.65 8.85 15.92
C SER A 306 -5.45 9.78 17.12
N PHE A 307 -4.21 9.94 17.59
CA PHE A 307 -3.93 10.93 18.65
C PHE A 307 -4.08 12.37 18.16
N TRP A 308 -3.78 12.60 16.87
CA TRP A 308 -3.89 13.92 16.24
C TRP A 308 -5.35 14.37 16.07
N ASP A 309 -6.27 13.42 15.87
CA ASP A 309 -7.71 13.69 15.76
C ASP A 309 -8.21 14.35 17.05
N MET A 310 -7.75 13.85 18.20
CA MET A 310 -8.10 14.33 19.53
C MET A 310 -7.56 15.74 19.82
N VAL A 311 -6.29 16.03 19.46
CA VAL A 311 -5.67 17.34 19.72
C VAL A 311 -6.34 18.44 18.88
N ARG A 312 -6.67 18.17 17.61
CA ARG A 312 -7.22 19.19 16.70
C ARG A 312 -8.67 19.54 16.99
N ASN A 313 -9.51 18.56 17.36
CA ASN A 313 -10.93 18.84 17.66
C ASN A 313 -11.14 19.60 18.99
N THR A 314 -10.12 19.64 19.86
CA THR A 314 -10.16 20.40 21.12
C THR A 314 -9.67 21.85 20.94
N GLY A 315 -9.06 22.18 19.79
CA GLY A 315 -8.37 23.45 19.54
C GLY A 315 -9.13 24.50 18.72
N GLY A 316 -10.41 24.30 18.40
CA GLY A 316 -11.28 25.34 17.83
C GLY A 316 -10.92 25.86 16.43
N GLN A 317 -10.10 25.15 15.65
CA GLN A 317 -9.82 25.53 14.25
C GLN A 317 -10.82 24.85 13.31
N SER A 318 -11.86 25.59 12.92
CA SER A 318 -12.70 25.28 11.76
C SER A 318 -11.85 25.46 10.49
N ALA A 319 -11.28 24.38 10.00
CA ALA A 319 -10.73 24.30 8.65
C ALA A 319 -11.74 23.53 7.80
N ASP A 320 -12.03 24.03 6.59
CA ASP A 320 -12.97 23.44 5.62
C ASP A 320 -12.96 21.90 5.67
N ASP A 321 -14.05 21.34 6.23
CA ASP A 321 -14.10 20.08 6.97
C ASP A 321 -13.81 18.81 6.14
N ASP A 322 -13.97 18.85 4.82
CA ASP A 322 -13.97 17.63 3.99
C ASP A 322 -12.57 17.18 3.53
N ASN A 323 -11.58 18.08 3.49
CA ASN A 323 -10.34 17.88 2.74
C ASN A 323 -9.09 17.64 3.61
N GLU A 324 -9.22 17.73 4.94
CA GLU A 324 -8.15 17.46 5.91
C GLU A 324 -8.40 16.22 6.78
N GLU A 325 -9.67 15.83 6.97
CA GLU A 325 -10.09 14.66 7.73
C GLU A 325 -9.54 13.34 7.11
N GLN A 326 -9.33 13.31 5.79
CA GLN A 326 -8.76 12.16 5.07
C GLN A 326 -7.26 11.89 5.36
N ARG A 327 -6.45 12.93 5.68
CA ARG A 327 -4.97 12.87 5.71
C ARG A 327 -4.40 11.93 6.78
N VAL A 328 -5.02 11.90 7.96
CA VAL A 328 -4.57 11.08 9.10
C VAL A 328 -5.33 9.75 9.15
N GLN A 329 -6.48 9.62 8.50
CA GLN A 329 -7.33 8.42 8.56
C GLN A 329 -6.94 7.32 7.57
N GLN A 330 -6.21 7.66 6.51
CA GLN A 330 -5.89 6.72 5.43
C GLN A 330 -5.02 5.53 5.86
N HIS A 331 -4.22 5.67 6.92
CA HIS A 331 -3.38 4.59 7.43
C HIS A 331 -4.10 3.66 8.43
N LEU A 332 -5.35 3.99 8.80
CA LEU A 332 -6.17 3.14 9.67
C LEU A 332 -7.00 2.21 8.80
N LEU A 333 -6.70 0.91 8.90
CA LEU A 333 -7.33 -0.14 8.13
C LEU A 333 -8.22 -1.01 9.05
N PRO A 334 -9.54 -1.07 8.81
CA PRO A 334 -10.43 -1.91 9.60
C PRO A 334 -10.09 -3.40 9.44
N SER A 335 -9.77 -3.81 8.22
CA SER A 335 -9.44 -5.17 7.82
C SER A 335 -8.17 -5.19 6.96
N ALA A 336 -7.36 -6.25 7.06
CA ALA A 336 -6.23 -6.54 6.17
C ALA A 336 -5.76 -8.00 6.37
N ARG A 337 -5.11 -8.58 5.36
CA ARG A 337 -4.26 -9.75 5.57
C ARG A 337 -2.83 -9.26 5.74
N LEU A 338 -2.32 -9.35 6.97
CA LEU A 338 -0.99 -8.90 7.32
C LEU A 338 0.00 -10.04 7.08
N TRP A 339 0.97 -9.82 6.20
CA TRP A 339 2.13 -10.68 5.97
C TRP A 339 3.33 -10.07 6.65
N LYS A 340 3.86 -10.78 7.65
CA LYS A 340 5.00 -10.37 8.45
C LYS A 340 6.20 -11.19 8.03
N ASN A 341 7.21 -10.50 7.51
CA ASN A 341 8.52 -11.08 7.26
C ASN A 341 9.45 -10.83 8.45
N SER A 342 9.96 -11.93 9.00
CA SER A 342 10.82 -11.97 10.18
C SER A 342 12.24 -12.45 9.87
N THR A 343 12.57 -12.63 8.59
CA THR A 343 13.90 -13.06 8.13
C THR A 343 14.96 -12.09 8.65
N GLU A 344 16.03 -12.60 9.22
CA GLU A 344 17.14 -11.75 9.66
C GLU A 344 17.84 -11.14 8.45
N ILE A 345 17.86 -9.80 8.39
CA ILE A 345 18.52 -9.06 7.32
C ILE A 345 19.50 -8.09 7.95
N GLY A 346 20.72 -8.04 7.40
CA GLY A 346 21.83 -7.20 7.88
C GLY A 346 21.61 -5.69 7.72
N GLY A 347 20.55 -5.15 8.31
CA GLY A 347 20.29 -3.73 8.49
C GLY A 347 18.84 -3.30 8.17
N LEU A 348 18.34 -2.32 8.94
CA LEU A 348 17.04 -1.63 8.79
C LEU A 348 16.75 -1.21 7.34
N CYS A 349 17.77 -0.70 6.66
CA CYS A 349 17.68 -0.24 5.28
C CYS A 349 17.48 -1.37 4.25
N HIS A 350 17.83 -2.61 4.60
CA HIS A 350 17.57 -3.75 3.76
C HIS A 350 16.12 -4.22 3.88
N ALA A 351 15.54 -4.17 5.08
CA ALA A 351 14.16 -4.58 5.36
C ALA A 351 13.10 -3.85 4.54
N HIS A 352 13.32 -2.55 4.27
CA HIS A 352 12.39 -1.77 3.46
C HIS A 352 12.42 -2.12 1.96
N LYS A 353 13.47 -2.79 1.46
CA LYS A 353 13.65 -3.03 0.02
C LYS A 353 12.62 -4.02 -0.50
N LEU A 354 12.04 -3.68 -1.65
CA LEU A 354 11.06 -4.52 -2.34
C LEU A 354 11.60 -5.91 -2.72
N LYS A 355 12.93 -6.05 -2.89
CA LYS A 355 13.58 -7.25 -3.43
C LYS A 355 13.31 -8.54 -2.65
N HIS A 356 12.96 -8.45 -1.36
CA HIS A 356 12.67 -9.64 -0.57
C HIS A 356 11.31 -10.25 -0.90
N TRP A 357 10.39 -9.45 -1.43
CA TRP A 357 9.02 -9.87 -1.70
C TRP A 357 8.85 -10.66 -3.00
N TRP A 358 9.92 -10.93 -3.75
CA TRP A 358 9.93 -11.93 -4.84
C TRP A 358 10.91 -13.07 -4.59
N LYS A 359 11.33 -13.29 -3.34
CA LYS A 359 12.02 -14.52 -2.93
C LYS A 359 11.00 -15.64 -2.68
N PRO A 360 11.43 -16.91 -2.81
CA PRO A 360 10.56 -18.04 -2.50
C PRO A 360 10.23 -18.07 -1.01
N ASP A 361 9.08 -18.63 -0.64
CA ASP A 361 8.63 -18.74 0.75
C ASP A 361 9.65 -19.48 1.62
N GLU A 362 10.34 -20.48 1.08
CA GLU A 362 11.39 -21.26 1.77
C GLU A 362 12.60 -20.41 2.22
N GLU A 363 12.87 -19.30 1.55
CA GLU A 363 13.94 -18.36 1.90
C GLU A 363 13.49 -17.27 2.89
N LEU A 364 12.22 -17.24 3.24
CA LEU A 364 11.62 -16.18 4.03
C LEU A 364 10.91 -16.74 5.26
N ASP A 365 11.18 -16.15 6.42
CA ASP A 365 10.37 -16.39 7.62
C ASP A 365 9.08 -15.54 7.51
N LEU A 366 8.11 -16.05 6.72
CA LEU A 366 6.80 -15.43 6.52
C LEU A 366 5.76 -16.04 7.45
N SER A 367 5.06 -15.17 8.16
CA SER A 367 3.80 -15.48 8.81
C SER A 367 2.72 -14.56 8.27
N HIS A 368 1.48 -15.04 8.18
CA HIS A 368 0.37 -14.19 7.80
C HIS A 368 -0.84 -14.38 8.70
N LYS A 369 -1.60 -13.30 8.88
CA LYS A 369 -2.83 -13.31 9.66
C LYS A 369 -3.86 -12.38 9.05
N ARG A 370 -5.09 -12.87 8.95
CA ARG A 370 -6.23 -12.09 8.46
C ARG A 370 -6.93 -11.40 9.61
N TYR A 371 -6.86 -10.07 9.64
CA TYR A 371 -7.63 -9.23 10.54
C TYR A 371 -8.91 -8.79 9.84
N LYS A 372 -10.06 -9.10 10.42
CA LYS A 372 -11.36 -8.66 9.94
C LYS A 372 -11.98 -7.68 10.92
N TYR A 373 -12.65 -6.69 10.37
CA TYR A 373 -13.56 -5.84 11.11
C TYR A 373 -14.88 -6.59 11.33
N GLU A 374 -15.25 -6.71 12.60
CA GLU A 374 -16.54 -7.23 13.04
C GLU A 374 -17.33 -6.00 13.49
N ALA A 375 -18.47 -5.75 12.82
CA ALA A 375 -19.27 -4.54 12.97
C ALA A 375 -20.16 -4.57 14.22
#